data_AF-A0A950KNQ9-F1
#
_entry.id   AF-A0A950KNQ9-F1
#
_cell.length_a   1.000
_cell.length_b   1.000
_cell.length_c   1.000
_cell.angle_alpha   90.00
_cell.angle_beta   90.00
_cell.angle_gamma   90.00
#
_symmetry.space_group_name_H-M   'P 1'
#
loop_
_entity.id
_entity.type
_entity.pdbx_description
1 polymer ?
#
loop_
_entity_poly.entity_id
_entity_poly.type
_entity_poly.pdbx_seq_one_letter_code
_entity_poly.pdbx_strand_id
1 'polypeptide(L)'
;MARLTHYSFGRLSVDGLEQRRDVIVLPDRVVTDWWRREGHSLVLEDVQDVLEELPERLIVGVGAYGRLRPDRAAIEELERRGVAVECLPTQDAVRRYGELDERRTAAALHLTC
;
A
#
# COMPACT_ATOMS: atom_id res chain seq x y z
N MET A 1 6.75 -13.85 3.36
CA MET A 1 6.09 -12.64 2.87
C MET A 1 5.22 -12.15 4.00
N ALA A 2 5.12 -10.84 4.17
CA ALA A 2 4.41 -10.29 5.31
C ALA A 2 2.90 -10.50 5.17
N ARG A 3 2.28 -10.99 6.24
CA ARG A 3 0.87 -11.33 6.29
C ARG A 3 0.08 -10.26 7.01
N LEU A 4 -0.98 -9.77 6.36
CA LEU A 4 -1.94 -8.82 6.93
C LEU A 4 -3.09 -9.59 7.58
N THR A 5 -3.34 -9.38 8.86
CA THR A 5 -4.33 -10.19 9.61
C THR A 5 -5.48 -9.40 10.21
N HIS A 6 -5.27 -8.14 10.58
CA HIS A 6 -6.31 -7.31 11.18
C HIS A 6 -6.12 -5.84 10.82
N TYR A 7 -7.19 -5.17 10.40
CA TYR A 7 -7.23 -3.73 10.19
C TYR A 7 -8.37 -3.10 10.98
N SER A 8 -8.08 -1.96 11.59
CA SER A 8 -9.06 -1.02 12.15
C SER A 8 -8.52 0.40 11.98
N PHE A 9 -9.35 1.42 12.22
CA PHE A 9 -8.92 2.81 12.04
C PHE A 9 -7.63 3.13 12.81
N GLY A 10 -6.57 3.49 12.09
CA GLY A 10 -5.24 3.81 12.61
C GLY A 10 -4.42 2.61 13.10
N ARG A 11 -4.84 1.37 12.84
CA ARG A 11 -4.14 0.16 13.29
C ARG A 11 -4.18 -0.96 12.25
N LEU A 12 -3.04 -1.59 12.01
CA LEU A 12 -2.89 -2.76 11.15
C LEU A 12 -1.97 -3.79 11.81
N SER A 13 -2.32 -5.08 11.76
CA SER A 13 -1.41 -6.16 12.17
C SER A 13 -0.68 -6.74 10.96
N VAL A 14 0.65 -6.64 10.98
CA VAL A 14 1.57 -7.18 9.97
C VAL A 14 2.45 -8.23 10.66
N ASP A 15 2.35 -9.49 10.25
CA ASP A 15 3.05 -10.62 10.88
C ASP A 15 2.83 -10.72 12.40
N GLY A 16 1.65 -10.32 12.86
CA GLY A 16 1.30 -10.29 14.28
C GLY A 16 1.83 -9.08 15.06
N LEU A 17 2.59 -8.19 14.41
CA LEU A 17 3.05 -6.93 14.98
C LEU A 17 2.08 -5.79 14.62
N GLU A 18 1.68 -5.01 15.62
CA GLU A 18 0.79 -3.87 15.42
C GLU A 18 1.55 -2.67 14.85
N GLN A 19 1.05 -2.14 13.74
CA GLN A 19 1.44 -0.90 13.10
C GLN A 19 0.38 0.16 13.38
N ARG A 20 0.83 1.36 13.76
CA ARG A 20 -0.04 2.51 14.10
C ARG A 20 0.15 3.69 13.15
N ARG A 21 1.01 3.51 12.15
CA ARG A 21 1.27 4.45 11.07
C ARG A 21 1.14 3.73 9.75
N ASP A 22 1.02 4.51 8.69
CA ASP A 22 0.96 4.01 7.33
C ASP A 22 2.19 3.15 7.02
N VAL A 23 2.00 2.17 6.14
CA VAL A 23 2.99 1.13 5.87
C VAL A 23 2.98 0.78 4.39
N ILE A 24 4.16 0.45 3.85
CA ILE A 24 4.27 -0.29 2.60
C ILE A 24 4.70 -1.71 2.93
N VAL A 25 3.93 -2.69 2.49
CA VAL A 25 4.31 -4.10 2.50
C VAL A 25 4.79 -4.46 1.11
N LEU A 26 6.06 -4.82 1.00
CA LEU A 26 6.68 -5.33 -0.22
C LEU A 26 6.86 -6.84 -0.08
N PRO A 27 7.13 -7.56 -1.17
CA PRO A 27 7.41 -8.99 -1.09
C PRO A 27 8.52 -9.30 -0.06
N ASP A 28 9.65 -8.60 -0.16
CA ASP A 28 10.84 -8.96 0.62
C ASP A 28 10.96 -8.22 1.95
N ARG A 29 10.25 -7.09 2.13
CA ARG A 29 10.33 -6.27 3.36
C ARG A 29 9.06 -5.49 3.68
N VAL A 30 9.00 -4.98 4.90
CA VAL A 30 7.95 -4.05 5.35
C VAL A 30 8.59 -2.69 5.65
N VAL A 31 8.09 -1.65 5.00
CA VAL A 31 8.47 -0.25 5.24
C VAL A 31 7.46 0.36 6.22
N THR A 32 7.85 0.41 7.49
CA THR A 32 7.06 1.02 8.56
C THR A 32 7.21 2.53 8.58
N ASP A 33 6.30 3.23 9.27
CA ASP A 33 6.33 4.69 9.41
C ASP A 33 6.40 5.43 8.05
N TRP A 34 5.74 4.86 7.05
CA TRP A 34 5.76 5.39 5.70
C TRP A 34 5.18 6.81 5.66
N TRP A 35 6.04 7.75 5.31
CA TRP A 35 5.73 9.17 5.27
C TRP A 35 5.47 9.61 3.83
N ARG A 36 4.31 10.23 3.60
CA ARG A 36 3.97 10.82 2.30
C ARG A 36 4.29 12.30 2.25
N ARG A 37 4.65 12.79 1.07
CA ARG A 37 4.89 14.21 0.80
C ARG A 37 3.64 15.05 1.04
N GLU A 38 2.46 14.53 0.69
CA GLU A 38 1.17 15.16 0.94
C GLU A 38 0.17 14.18 1.58
N GLY A 39 -0.65 14.68 2.51
CA GLY A 39 -1.56 13.82 3.27
C GLY A 39 -2.65 13.15 2.41
N HIS A 40 -3.17 13.86 1.40
CA HIS A 40 -4.32 13.42 0.58
C HIS A 40 -3.96 13.01 -0.84
N SER A 41 -2.69 13.17 -1.25
CA SER A 41 -2.21 12.73 -2.56
C SER A 41 -1.12 11.67 -2.37
N LEU A 42 -1.07 10.69 -3.26
CA LEU A 42 0.06 9.77 -3.37
C LEU A 42 0.82 10.10 -4.65
N VAL A 43 2.01 10.64 -4.50
CA VAL A 43 2.89 11.00 -5.62
C VAL A 43 3.92 9.91 -5.87
N LEU A 44 4.62 10.00 -7.00
CA LEU A 44 5.61 8.99 -7.39
C LEU A 44 6.74 8.86 -6.36
N GLU A 45 7.12 9.98 -5.72
CA GLU A 45 8.14 9.99 -4.68
C GLU A 45 7.73 9.21 -3.43
N ASP A 46 6.44 9.06 -3.16
CA ASP A 46 5.94 8.32 -2.00
C ASP A 46 6.06 6.81 -2.18
N VAL A 47 6.29 6.32 -3.40
CA VAL A 47 6.32 4.90 -3.75
C VAL A 47 7.67 4.46 -4.34
N GLN A 48 8.75 5.15 -3.98
CA GLN A 48 10.11 4.82 -4.45
C GLN A 48 10.49 3.37 -4.14
N ASP A 49 10.21 2.87 -2.94
CA ASP A 49 10.50 1.47 -2.60
C ASP A 49 9.77 0.48 -3.54
N VAL A 50 8.56 0.81 -3.98
CA VAL A 50 7.80 -0.01 -4.94
C VAL A 50 8.45 0.03 -6.33
N LEU A 51 8.96 1.20 -6.74
CA LEU A 51 9.65 1.35 -8.03
C LEU A 51 11.02 0.69 -8.06
N GLU A 52 11.67 0.54 -6.90
CA GLU A 52 12.95 -0.16 -6.77
C GLU A 52 12.76 -1.68 -6.85
N GLU A 53 11.71 -2.22 -6.22
CA GLU A 53 11.46 -3.67 -6.18
C GLU A 53 10.59 -4.19 -7.33
N LEU A 54 9.82 -3.32 -7.99
CA LEU A 54 8.99 -3.63 -9.16
C LEU A 54 8.11 -4.90 -8.99
N PRO A 55 7.20 -4.94 -7.99
CA PRO A 55 6.26 -6.04 -7.86
C PRO A 55 5.31 -6.09 -9.07
N GLU A 56 4.74 -7.26 -9.36
CA GLU A 56 3.77 -7.40 -10.46
C GLU A 56 2.49 -6.58 -10.20
N ARG A 57 2.16 -6.36 -8.92
CA ARG A 57 0.98 -5.58 -8.49
C ARG A 57 1.29 -4.71 -7.28
N LEU A 58 0.66 -3.53 -7.24
CA LEU A 58 0.55 -2.68 -6.07
C LEU A 58 -0.93 -2.48 -5.70
N ILE A 59 -1.30 -2.82 -4.47
CA ILE A 59 -2.58 -2.42 -3.89
C ILE A 59 -2.39 -1.14 -3.08
N VAL A 60 -3.20 -0.12 -3.34
CA VAL A 60 -3.20 1.13 -2.58
C VAL A 60 -4.44 1.18 -1.70
N GLY A 61 -4.24 1.10 -0.39
CA GLY A 61 -5.25 1.36 0.63
C GLY A 61 -5.44 2.87 0.80
N VAL A 62 -6.56 3.41 0.30
CA VAL A 62 -6.80 4.87 0.23
C VAL A 62 -7.36 5.50 1.51
N GLY A 63 -7.23 4.80 2.64
CA GLY A 63 -7.85 5.18 3.92
C GLY A 63 -9.23 4.56 4.11
N ALA A 64 -9.76 4.66 5.32
CA ALA A 64 -11.08 4.20 5.72
C ALA A 64 -12.21 4.90 4.96
N TYR A 65 -12.04 6.17 4.64
CA TYR A 65 -13.03 6.97 3.91
C TYR A 65 -12.64 7.22 2.46
N GLY A 66 -11.54 6.62 2.00
CA GLY A 66 -11.04 6.79 0.66
C GLY A 66 -10.85 8.27 0.32
N ARG A 67 -10.09 9.05 1.10
CA ARG A 67 -9.77 10.45 0.74
C ARG A 67 -8.41 10.59 0.10
N LEU A 68 -7.50 9.63 0.34
CA LEU A 68 -6.26 9.55 -0.40
C LEU A 68 -6.57 9.31 -1.88
N ARG A 69 -6.01 10.15 -2.76
CA ARG A 69 -6.13 10.02 -4.21
C ARG A 69 -4.73 9.91 -4.79
N PRO A 70 -4.33 8.75 -5.31
CA PRO A 70 -3.07 8.68 -6.04
C PRO A 70 -3.09 9.59 -7.26
N ASP A 71 -1.98 10.29 -7.48
CA ASP A 71 -1.80 11.08 -8.69
C ASP A 71 -1.86 10.14 -9.90
N ARG A 72 -2.60 10.56 -10.92
CA ARG A 72 -2.68 9.85 -12.19
C ARG A 72 -1.30 9.63 -12.79
N ALA A 73 -0.40 10.61 -12.69
CA ALA A 73 0.95 10.48 -13.20
C ALA A 73 1.76 9.39 -12.46
N ALA A 74 1.52 9.21 -11.15
CA ALA A 74 2.15 8.16 -10.37
C ALA A 74 1.64 6.76 -10.78
N ILE A 75 0.33 6.62 -10.98
CA ILE A 75 -0.27 5.36 -11.48
C ILE A 75 0.28 5.03 -12.87
N GLU A 76 0.25 5.98 -13.80
CA GLU A 76 0.69 5.78 -15.19
C GLU A 76 2.18 5.38 -15.25
N GLU A 77 3.03 5.96 -14.40
CA GLU A 77 4.45 5.57 -14.35
C GLU A 77 4.64 4.16 -13.78
N LEU A 78 3.91 3.79 -12.72
CA LEU A 78 3.93 2.41 -12.18
C LEU A 78 3.49 1.39 -13.24
N GLU A 79 2.37 1.66 -13.93
CA GLU A 79 1.86 0.80 -14.99
C GLU A 79 2.85 0.70 -16.17
N ARG A 80 3.49 1.81 -16.54
CA ARG A 80 4.55 1.83 -17.58
C ARG A 80 5.76 0.97 -17.19
N ARG A 81 6.03 0.83 -15.89
CA ARG A 81 7.07 -0.05 -15.34
C ARG A 81 6.61 -1.51 -15.18
N GLY A 82 5.37 -1.83 -15.53
CA GLY A 82 4.81 -3.18 -15.46
C GLY A 82 4.13 -3.50 -14.12
N VAL A 83 3.91 -2.51 -13.26
CA VAL A 83 3.23 -2.69 -11.97
C VAL A 83 1.74 -2.40 -12.15
N ALA A 84 0.89 -3.42 -11.98
CA ALA A 84 -0.56 -3.22 -12.00
C ALA A 84 -1.02 -2.54 -10.70
N VAL A 85 -1.74 -1.42 -10.78
CA VAL A 85 -2.18 -0.66 -9.60
C VAL A 85 -3.68 -0.87 -9.33
N GLU A 86 -4.04 -1.17 -8.08
CA GLU A 86 -5.42 -1.33 -7.63
C GLU A 86 -5.68 -0.47 -6.38
N CYS A 87 -6.60 0.49 -6.47
CA CYS A 87 -6.93 1.40 -5.36
C CYS A 87 -8.23 0.97 -4.67
N LEU A 88 -8.19 0.75 -3.35
CA LEU A 88 -9.32 0.26 -2.56
C LEU A 88 -9.40 0.94 -1.20
N PRO A 89 -10.59 1.04 -0.56
CA PRO A 89 -10.67 1.35 0.87
C PRO A 89 -9.74 0.41 1.65
N THR A 90 -9.04 0.92 2.67
CA THR A 90 -7.94 0.16 3.30
C THR A 90 -8.39 -1.21 3.86
N GLN A 91 -9.62 -1.32 4.34
CA GLN A 91 -10.17 -2.60 4.78
C GLN A 91 -10.29 -3.62 3.63
N ASP A 92 -10.74 -3.17 2.46
CA ASP A 92 -10.84 -4.00 1.27
C ASP A 92 -9.46 -4.29 0.67
N ALA A 93 -8.53 -3.32 0.71
CA ALA A 93 -7.14 -3.49 0.30
C ALA A 93 -6.45 -4.62 1.10
N VAL A 94 -6.64 -4.63 2.42
CA VAL A 94 -6.09 -5.67 3.31
C VAL A 94 -6.67 -7.04 2.98
N ARG A 95 -7.99 -7.14 2.76
CA ARG A 95 -8.62 -8.40 2.34
C ARG A 95 -8.07 -8.86 0.98
N ARG A 96 -8.03 -7.94 0.01
CA ARG A 96 -7.58 -8.20 -1.36
C ARG A 96 -6.14 -8.68 -1.42
N TYR A 97 -5.26 -8.09 -0.62
CA TYR A 97 -3.87 -8.53 -0.50
C TYR A 97 -3.78 -9.99 -0.03
N GLY A 98 -4.56 -10.38 0.99
CA GLY A 98 -4.57 -11.77 1.49
C GLY A 98 -5.17 -12.81 0.53
N GLU A 99 -5.85 -12.38 -0.53
CA GLU A 99 -6.37 -13.25 -1.60
C GLU A 99 -5.37 -13.45 -2.75
N LEU A 100 -4.29 -12.68 -2.78
CA LEU A 100 -3.30 -12.65 -3.85
C LEU A 100 -1.99 -13.34 -3.45
N ASP A 101 -1.11 -13.55 -4.43
CA ASP A 101 0.24 -14.03 -4.16
C ASP A 101 1.08 -12.88 -3.58
N GLU A 102 1.34 -12.95 -2.27
CA GLU A 102 2.16 -12.00 -1.50
C GLU A 102 3.59 -11.90 -2.04
N ARG A 103 4.08 -12.88 -2.81
CA ARG A 103 5.42 -12.84 -3.45
C ARG A 103 5.51 -11.91 -4.66
N ARG A 104 4.35 -11.52 -5.19
CA ARG A 104 4.23 -10.73 -6.44
C ARG A 104 3.47 -9.42 -6.22
N THR A 105 2.94 -9.23 -5.01
CA THR A 105 2.02 -8.15 -4.69
C THR A 105 2.61 -7.32 -3.56
N ALA A 106 2.67 -6.02 -3.76
CA ALA A 106 2.90 -5.05 -2.70
C ALA A 106 1.58 -4.39 -2.26
N ALA A 107 1.57 -3.83 -1.07
CA ALA A 107 0.46 -3.03 -0.54
C ALA A 107 0.96 -1.75 0.13
N ALA A 108 0.52 -0.58 -0.34
CA ALA A 108 0.75 0.70 0.29
C ALA A 108 -0.53 1.15 1.01
N LEU A 109 -0.52 1.20 2.35
CA LEU A 109 -1.75 1.25 3.16
C LEU A 109 -1.80 2.51 4.02
N HIS A 110 -2.74 3.40 3.69
CA HIS A 110 -3.11 4.50 4.58
C HIS A 110 -4.10 4.01 5.63
N LEU A 111 -3.75 4.13 6.91
CA LEU A 111 -4.53 3.52 7.99
C LEU A 111 -5.66 4.41 8.53
N THR A 112 -5.74 5.67 8.11
CA THR A 112 -6.73 6.64 8.61
C THR A 112 -7.65 7.18 7.52
N CYS A 113 -7.63 8.48 7.18
CA CYS A 113 -8.65 9.16 6.35
C CYS A 113 -8.08 9.74 5.06
#